data_AF-A0A133UQP3-F1
#
_entry.id   AF-A0A133UQP3-F1
#
_cell.length_a   1.000
_cell.length_b   1.000
_cell.length_c   1.000
_cell.angle_alpha   90.00
_cell.angle_beta   90.00
_cell.angle_gamma   90.00
#
_symmetry.space_group_name_H-M   'P 1'
#
loop_
_entity.id
_entity.type
_entity.pdbx_description
1 polymer ?
#
loop_
_entity_poly.entity_id
_entity_poly.type
_entity_poly.pdbx_seq_one_letter_code
_entity_poly.pdbx_strand_id
1 'polypeptide(L)' 'MEYIYAAMILHSVGQEVTEENISKLLEAAGVEVDEARVKALTTALEDVNIDEAIET' A
#
# COMPACT_ATOMS: atom_id res chain seq x y z
N MET A 1 -5.06 1.74 -9.38
CA MET A 1 -5.72 2.21 -8.14
C MET A 1 -5.65 1.18 -7.02
N GLU A 2 -5.65 -0.12 -7.36
CA GLU A 2 -5.45 -1.27 -6.49
C GLU A 2 -4.31 -1.13 -5.46
N TYR A 3 -3.14 -0.59 -5.85
CA TYR A 3 -2.02 -0.38 -4.93
C TYR A 3 -2.34 0.63 -3.82
N ILE A 4 -3.04 1.72 -4.15
CA ILE A 4 -3.44 2.74 -3.17
C ILE A 4 -4.46 2.14 -2.20
N TYR A 5 -5.45 1.40 -2.73
CA TYR A 5 -6.42 0.71 -1.86
C TYR A 5 -5.75 -0.33 -0.97
N ALA A 6 -4.76 -1.05 -1.48
CA ALA A 6 -4.00 -2.00 -0.66
C ALA A 6 -3.27 -1.29 0.48
N ALA A 7 -2.56 -0.20 0.20
CA ALA A 7 -1.89 0.60 1.20
C ALA A 7 -2.87 1.17 2.25
N MET A 8 -4.03 1.69 1.82
CA MET A 8 -5.05 2.21 2.73
C MET A 8 -5.67 1.12 3.60
N ILE A 9 -5.91 -0.07 3.05
CA ILE A 9 -6.42 -1.20 3.83
C ILE A 9 -5.41 -1.58 4.90
N LEU A 10 -4.14 -1.78 4.53
CA LEU A 10 -3.06 -2.12 5.47
C LEU A 10 -2.96 -1.08 6.59
N HIS A 11 -2.94 0.20 6.24
CA HIS A 11 -2.94 1.31 7.20
C HIS A 11 -4.15 1.26 8.13
N SER A 12 -5.35 1.08 7.58
CA SER A 12 -6.60 1.06 8.35
C SER A 12 -6.68 -0.08 9.38
N VAL A 13 -5.98 -1.19 9.14
CA VAL A 13 -5.92 -2.34 10.06
C VAL A 13 -4.66 -2.33 10.94
N GLY A 14 -3.87 -1.24 10.90
CA GLY A 14 -2.65 -1.08 11.68
C GLY A 14 -1.47 -1.96 11.22
N GLN A 15 -1.49 -2.44 9.98
CA GLN A 15 -0.38 -3.16 9.38
C GLN A 15 0.55 -2.21 8.62
N GLU A 16 1.85 -2.52 8.65
CA GLU A 16 2.85 -1.73 7.93
C GLU A 16 2.64 -1.80 6.42
N VAL A 17 2.74 -0.65 5.76
CA VAL A 17 2.65 -0.53 4.30
C VAL A 17 4.01 -0.87 3.69
N THR A 18 4.28 -2.16 3.49
CA THR A 18 5.53 -2.67 2.92
C THR A 18 5.29 -3.31 1.56
N GLU A 19 6.37 -3.50 0.78
CA GLU A 19 6.28 -4.16 -0.54
C GLU A 19 5.71 -5.57 -0.40
N GLU A 20 6.14 -6.31 0.63
CA GLU A 20 5.66 -7.66 0.93
C GLU A 20 4.16 -7.69 1.26
N ASN A 21 3.69 -6.79 2.13
CA ASN A 21 2.30 -6.77 2.56
C ASN A 21 1.35 -6.36 1.43
N ILE A 22 1.76 -5.39 0.60
CA ILE A 22 0.98 -4.97 -0.57
C ILE A 22 0.88 -6.12 -1.58
N SER A 23 2.00 -6.76 -1.91
CA SER A 23 2.02 -7.88 -2.86
C SER A 23 1.14 -9.03 -2.41
N LYS A 24 1.23 -9.45 -1.14
CA LYS A 24 0.38 -10.51 -0.58
C LYS A 24 -1.11 -10.18 -0.66
N LEU A 25 -1.50 -8.93 -0.38
CA LEU A 25 -2.90 -8.52 -0.45
C LEU A 25 -3.42 -8.54 -1.89
N LEU A 26 -2.63 -8.04 -2.84
CA LEU A 26 -2.98 -8.02 -4.26
C LEU A 26 -3.06 -9.43 -4.85
N GLU A 27 -2.10 -10.30 -4.52
CA GLU A 27 -2.10 -11.72 -4.89
C GLU A 27 -3.33 -12.44 -4.32
N ALA A 28 -3.66 -12.19 -3.04
CA ALA A 28 -4.86 -12.75 -2.41
C ALA A 28 -6.16 -12.26 -3.09
N ALA A 29 -6.15 -11.05 -3.65
CA ALA A 29 -7.24 -10.51 -4.46
C ALA A 29 -7.24 -11.00 -5.92
N GLY A 30 -6.27 -11.85 -6.32
CA GLY A 30 -6.13 -12.38 -7.68
C GLY A 30 -5.58 -11.36 -8.69
N VAL A 31 -4.90 -10.32 -8.21
CA VAL A 31 -4.28 -9.28 -9.03
C VAL A 31 -2.82 -9.65 -9.33
N GLU A 32 -2.41 -9.52 -10.58
CA GLU A 32 -1.00 -9.64 -10.96
C GLU A 32 -0.21 -8.43 -10.46
N VAL A 33 0.84 -8.69 -9.69
CA VAL A 33 1.63 -7.65 -9.02
C VAL A 33 2.72 -7.13 -9.96
N ASP A 34 2.75 -5.81 -10.15
CA ASP A 34 3.88 -5.11 -10.78
C ASP A 34 4.81 -4.58 -9.68
N GLU A 35 5.95 -5.24 -9.50
CA GLU A 35 6.96 -4.89 -8.49
C GLU A 35 7.44 -3.44 -8.61
N ALA A 36 7.56 -2.89 -9.84
CA ALA A 36 8.01 -1.53 -10.03
C ALA A 36 6.98 -0.52 -9.49
N ARG A 37 5.68 -0.84 -9.60
CA ARG A 37 4.59 -0.03 -9.04
C ARG A 37 4.50 -0.13 -7.54
N VAL A 38 4.68 -1.32 -6.97
CA VAL A 38 4.71 -1.52 -5.51
C VAL A 38 5.85 -0.69 -4.91
N LYS A 39 7.04 -0.81 -5.49
CA LYS A 39 8.23 -0.06 -5.05
C LYS A 39 8.06 1.45 -5.19
N ALA A 40 7.50 1.92 -6.30
CA ALA A 40 7.24 3.35 -6.48
C ALA A 40 6.24 3.87 -5.43
N LEU A 41 5.23 3.08 -5.06
CA LEU A 41 4.27 3.44 -4.03
C LEU A 41 4.91 3.46 -2.64
N THR A 42 5.63 2.41 -2.25
CA THR A 42 6.27 2.36 -0.92
C THR A 42 7.27 3.49 -0.76
N THR A 43 8.13 3.76 -1.75
CA THR A 43 9.04 4.91 -1.73
C THR A 43 8.29 6.24 -1.64
N ALA A 44 7.15 6.40 -2.32
CA ALA A 44 6.36 7.62 -2.23
C ALA A 44 5.70 7.82 -0.85
N LEU A 45 5.56 6.76 -0.05
CA LEU A 45 4.93 6.78 1.27
C LEU A 45 5.93 6.80 2.44
N GLU A 46 7.24 6.59 2.20
CA GLU A 46 8.27 6.54 3.26
C GLU A 46 8.28 7.78 4.18
N ASP A 47 8.08 8.96 3.60
CA ASP A 47 8.08 10.24 4.33
C ASP A 47 6.66 10.83 4.50
N VAL A 48 5.61 10.04 4.25
CA VAL A 48 4.23 10.50 4.31
C VAL A 48 3.55 10.01 5.59
N ASN A 49 3.04 10.95 6.39
CA ASN A 49 2.10 10.62 7.45
C ASN A 49 0.71 10.37 6.83
N ILE A 50 0.33 9.10 6.71
CA ILE A 50 -0.93 8.70 6.08
C ILE A 50 -2.13 9.24 6.87
N ASP A 51 -2.07 9.30 8.21
CA ASP A 51 -3.17 9.80 9.04
C ASP A 51 -3.44 11.29 8.76
N GLU A 52 -2.38 12.09 8.69
CA GLU A 52 -2.47 13.51 8.36
C GLU A 52 -2.95 13.73 6.92
N ALA A 53 -2.50 12.90 5.98
CA ALA A 53 -2.87 13.00 4.58
C ALA A 53 -4.35 12.70 4.30
N ILE A 54 -5.03 11.97 5.20
CA ILE A 54 -6.45 11.62 5.09
C ILE A 54 -7.34 12.36 6.10
N GLU A 55 -6.76 13.21 6.95
CA GLU A 55 -7.49 14.02 7.91
C GLU A 55 -8.37 15.06 7.18
N THR A 56 -9.59 15.29 7.69
CA THR A 56 -10.62 16.15 7.06
C THR A 56 -10.80 17.47 7.81
#